data_AF-A0A7G1PH13-F1
#
_entry.id   AF-A0A7G1PH13-F1
#
_cell.length_a   1.000
_cell.length_b   1.000
_cell.length_c   1.000
_cell.angle_alpha   90.00
_cell.angle_beta   90.00
_cell.angle_gamma   90.00
#
_symmetry.space_group_name_H-M   'P 1'
#
loop_
_entity.id
_entity.type
_entity.pdbx_description
1 polymer ?
#
loop_
_entity_poly.entity_id
_entity_poly.type
_entity_poly.pdbx_seq_one_letter_code
_entity_poly.pdbx_strand_id
1 'polypeptide(L)'
;MQAEQVRDRFRADALAYFALSPQADTEAELARAVKMRTRHLHCDTYQAAADAAEQARWHTAHHLLQTRLATVRAMAGAPTAAAPQRLVQARWADRLADVDRRPLNTEQPKENA
;
A
#
# COMPACT_ATOMS: atom_id res chain seq x y z
N MET A 1 13.45 -10.64 19.56
CA MET A 1 14.41 -11.01 18.51
C MET A 1 13.72 -11.35 17.18
N GLN A 2 13.23 -12.58 16.91
CA GLN A 2 12.67 -12.92 15.58
C GLN A 2 11.39 -12.16 15.22
N ALA A 3 10.45 -12.00 16.16
CA ALA A 3 9.18 -11.30 15.91
C ALA A 3 9.36 -9.80 15.58
N GLU A 4 10.36 -9.14 16.17
CA GLU A 4 10.67 -7.74 15.91
C GLU A 4 11.28 -7.56 14.51
N GLN A 5 12.22 -8.43 14.14
CA GLN A 5 12.82 -8.43 12.80
C GLN A 5 11.77 -8.63 11.71
N VAL A 6 10.83 -9.55 11.92
CA VAL A 6 9.72 -9.80 10.98
C VAL A 6 8.82 -8.56 10.88
N ARG A 7 8.45 -7.95 12.00
CA ARG A 7 7.63 -6.72 12.02
C ARG A 7 8.32 -5.57 11.29
N ASP A 8 9.61 -5.37 11.53
CA ASP A 8 10.36 -4.26 10.95
C ASP A 8 10.53 -4.45 9.43
N ARG A 9 10.69 -5.70 8.97
CA ARG A 9 10.67 -6.04 7.54
C ARG A 9 9.32 -5.75 6.89
N PHE A 10 8.21 -6.20 7.49
CA PHE A 10 6.87 -5.89 6.98
C PHE A 10 6.60 -4.39 6.93
N ARG A 11 7.11 -3.63 7.90
CA ARG A 11 7.01 -2.17 7.89
C ARG A 11 7.79 -1.55 6.74
N ALA A 12 9.01 -2.01 6.49
CA ALA A 12 9.83 -1.55 5.37
C ALA A 12 9.15 -1.86 4.02
N ASP A 13 8.64 -3.08 3.85
CA ASP A 13 7.92 -3.49 2.63
C ASP A 13 6.65 -2.67 2.41
N ALA A 14 5.89 -2.39 3.48
CA ALA A 14 4.69 -1.55 3.40
C ALA A 14 5.02 -0.10 3.03
N LEU A 15 6.11 0.46 3.58
CA LEU A 15 6.56 1.81 3.22
C LEU A 15 6.99 1.88 1.76
N ALA A 16 7.72 0.88 1.26
CA ALA A 16 8.10 0.80 -0.14
C ALA A 16 6.85 0.76 -1.05
N TYR A 17 5.84 -0.03 -0.68
CA TYR A 17 4.57 -0.06 -1.42
C TYR A 17 3.84 1.29 -1.43
N PHE A 18 3.74 1.97 -0.27
CA PHE A 18 3.09 3.28 -0.20
C PHE A 18 3.88 4.39 -0.91
N ALA A 19 5.20 4.28 -0.99
CA ALA A 19 6.03 5.21 -1.75
C ALA A 19 5.79 5.14 -3.26
N LEU A 20 5.27 4.00 -3.76
CA LEU A 20 4.84 3.82 -5.16
C LEU A 20 3.37 4.24 -5.40
N SER A 21 2.71 4.83 -4.40
CA SER A 21 1.32 5.25 -4.56
C SER A 21 1.22 6.53 -5.41
N PRO A 22 0.11 6.73 -6.15
CA PRO A 22 -0.13 7.98 -6.90
C PRO A 22 -0.11 9.23 -6.01
N GLN A 23 -0.48 9.08 -4.74
CA GLN A 23 -0.48 10.15 -3.75
C GLN A 23 0.96 10.57 -3.41
N ALA A 24 1.85 9.59 -3.19
CA ALA A 24 3.27 9.85 -2.93
C ALA A 24 3.94 10.50 -4.16
N ASP A 25 3.61 10.05 -5.38
CA ASP A 25 4.13 10.65 -6.60
C ASP A 25 3.63 12.09 -6.82
N THR A 26 2.34 12.36 -6.59
CA THR A 26 1.79 13.72 -6.70
C THR A 26 2.52 14.69 -5.76
N GLU A 27 2.73 14.30 -4.51
CA GLU A 27 3.45 15.12 -3.54
C GLU A 27 4.93 15.31 -3.92
N ALA A 28 5.56 14.28 -4.50
CA ALA A 28 6.92 14.36 -5.03
C ALA A 28 7.04 15.40 -6.14
N GLU A 29 6.12 15.37 -7.09
CA GLU A 29 6.07 16.29 -8.23
C GLU A 29 5.84 17.73 -7.77
N LEU A 30 4.94 17.94 -6.82
CA LEU A 30 4.69 19.25 -6.22
C LEU A 30 5.94 19.78 -5.51
N ALA A 31 6.60 18.97 -4.67
CA ALA A 31 7.82 19.36 -3.98
C ALA A 31 8.96 19.71 -4.96
N ARG A 32 9.11 18.91 -6.02
CA ARG A 32 10.06 19.19 -7.10
C ARG A 32 9.75 20.50 -7.81
N ALA A 33 8.49 20.73 -8.18
CA ALA A 33 8.05 21.93 -8.88
C ALA A 33 8.32 23.20 -8.05
N VAL A 34 8.07 23.14 -6.74
CA VAL A 34 8.36 24.24 -5.80
C VAL A 34 9.84 24.59 -5.81
N LYS A 35 10.74 23.60 -5.73
CA LYS A 35 12.20 23.84 -5.78
C LYS A 35 12.67 24.31 -7.15
N MET A 36 12.11 23.76 -8.22
CA MET A 36 12.46 24.16 -9.59
C MET A 36 12.03 25.59 -9.92
N ARG A 37 11.03 26.17 -9.22
CA ARG A 37 10.61 27.56 -9.41
C ARG A 37 11.73 28.57 -9.11
N THR A 38 12.62 28.24 -8.17
CA THR A 38 13.76 29.09 -7.78
C THR A 38 15.07 28.66 -8.44
N ARG A 39 15.01 27.81 -9.49
CA ARG A 39 16.16 27.33 -10.27
C ARG A 39 17.15 28.42 -10.65
N HIS A 40 16.65 29.58 -11.07
CA HIS A 40 17.46 30.69 -11.57
C HIS A 40 18.33 31.35 -10.50
N LEU A 41 18.14 31.02 -9.23
CA LEU A 41 18.86 31.62 -8.10
C LEU A 41 20.05 30.78 -7.62
N HIS A 42 20.10 29.47 -7.92
CA HIS A 42 21.11 28.56 -7.36
C HIS A 42 21.56 27.47 -8.34
N CYS A 43 22.84 27.11 -8.29
CA CYS A 43 23.47 26.09 -9.14
C CYS A 43 23.00 24.66 -8.83
N ASP A 44 22.69 24.34 -7.58
CA ASP A 44 22.40 22.95 -7.14
C ASP A 44 20.89 22.61 -7.14
N THR A 45 20.09 23.41 -7.84
CA THR A 45 18.62 23.33 -7.79
C THR A 45 18.05 22.01 -8.28
N TYR A 46 18.72 21.32 -9.21
CA TYR A 46 18.27 20.02 -9.71
C TYR A 46 18.39 18.91 -8.67
N GLN A 47 19.52 18.84 -7.97
CA GLN A 47 19.74 17.86 -6.91
C GLN A 47 18.83 18.17 -5.72
N ALA A 48 18.78 19.44 -5.29
CA ALA A 48 17.88 19.86 -4.22
C ALA A 48 16.39 19.60 -4.53
N ALA A 49 15.99 19.68 -5.80
CA ALA A 49 14.63 19.34 -6.22
C ALA A 49 14.36 17.83 -6.23
N ALA A 50 15.36 17.01 -6.57
CA ALA A 50 15.27 15.55 -6.48
C ALA A 50 15.18 15.10 -5.02
N ASP A 51 16.03 15.63 -4.15
CA ASP A 51 16.03 15.33 -2.72
C ASP A 51 14.70 15.73 -2.07
N ALA A 52 14.15 16.90 -2.44
CA ALA A 52 12.85 17.35 -1.95
C ALA A 52 11.71 16.44 -2.41
N ALA A 53 11.75 15.95 -3.65
CA ALA A 53 10.77 14.98 -4.14
C ALA A 53 10.86 13.65 -3.38
N GLU A 54 12.06 13.12 -3.15
CA GLU A 54 12.25 11.87 -2.42
C GLU A 54 11.78 11.98 -0.96
N GLN A 55 12.12 13.09 -0.30
CA GLN A 55 11.62 13.39 1.06
C GLN A 55 10.09 13.47 1.10
N ALA A 56 9.47 14.13 0.12
CA ALA A 56 8.01 14.22 0.04
C ALA A 56 7.37 12.83 -0.17
N ARG A 57 7.91 11.99 -1.06
CA ARG A 57 7.45 10.60 -1.23
C ARG A 57 7.51 9.83 0.08
N TRP A 58 8.63 9.91 0.77
CA TRP A 58 8.85 9.14 1.99
C TRP A 58 7.93 9.61 3.13
N HIS A 59 7.76 10.92 3.31
CA HIS A 59 6.81 11.48 4.28
C HIS A 59 5.37 11.05 3.98
N THR A 60 4.95 11.13 2.73
CA THR A 60 3.60 10.72 2.32
C THR A 60 3.39 9.24 2.52
N ALA A 61 4.36 8.39 2.16
CA ALA A 61 4.28 6.95 2.41
C ALA A 61 4.12 6.63 3.91
N HIS A 62 4.88 7.32 4.75
CA HIS A 62 4.77 7.22 6.20
C HIS A 62 3.40 7.64 6.72
N HIS A 63 2.89 8.78 6.25
CA HIS A 63 1.57 9.27 6.63
C HIS A 63 0.48 8.27 6.24
N LEU A 64 0.49 7.77 5.00
CA LEU A 64 -0.47 6.76 4.52
C LEU A 64 -0.44 5.48 5.35
N LEU A 65 0.76 4.99 5.68
CA LEU A 65 0.91 3.82 6.54
C LEU A 65 0.32 4.08 7.94
N GLN A 66 0.62 5.24 8.55
CA GLN A 66 0.09 5.61 9.85
C GLN A 66 -1.44 5.74 9.84
N THR A 67 -2.01 6.40 8.82
CA THR A 67 -3.46 6.51 8.65
C THR A 67 -4.10 5.13 8.54
N ARG A 68 -3.52 4.24 7.73
CA ARG A 68 -4.05 2.88 7.54
C ARG A 68 -4.00 2.07 8.85
N LEU A 69 -2.90 2.15 9.59
CA LEU A 69 -2.76 1.50 10.89
C LEU A 69 -3.75 2.07 11.91
N ALA A 70 -3.97 3.38 11.92
CA ALA A 70 -4.97 4.02 12.77
C ALA A 70 -6.39 3.54 12.43
N THR A 71 -6.74 3.41 11.15
CA THR A 71 -8.02 2.85 10.70
C THR A 71 -8.19 1.40 11.17
N VAL A 72 -7.17 0.55 11.01
CA VAL A 72 -7.23 -0.85 11.46
C VAL A 72 -7.39 -0.94 12.97
N ARG A 73 -6.67 -0.12 13.74
CA ARG A 73 -6.82 -0.05 15.20
C ARG A 73 -8.21 0.42 15.61
N ALA A 74 -8.74 1.44 14.94
CA ALA A 74 -10.10 1.92 15.19
C ALA A 74 -11.15 0.84 14.89
N MET A 75 -10.96 0.06 13.82
CA MET A 75 -11.84 -1.08 13.51
C MET A 75 -11.71 -2.23 14.52
N ALA A 76 -10.53 -2.48 15.06
CA ALA A 76 -10.29 -3.52 16.06
C ALA A 76 -10.77 -3.11 17.47
N GLY A 77 -10.70 -1.82 17.80
CA GLY A 77 -11.15 -1.25 19.08
C GLY A 77 -12.62 -0.83 19.10
N ALA A 78 -13.27 -0.74 17.94
CA ALA A 78 -14.71 -0.53 17.88
C ALA A 78 -15.41 -1.79 18.44
N PRO A 79 -16.21 -1.69 19.53
CA PRO A 79 -17.11 -2.79 19.85
C PRO A 79 -17.96 -3.05 18.61
N THR A 80 -18.07 -4.32 18.23
CA THR A 80 -18.79 -4.84 17.06
C THR A 80 -20.24 -4.35 17.00
N ALA A 81 -20.45 -3.09 16.60
CA ALA A 81 -21.68 -2.61 16.00
C ALA A 81 -21.65 -3.11 14.55
N ALA A 82 -21.91 -4.41 14.44
CA ALA A 82 -21.88 -5.19 13.22
C ALA A 82 -22.92 -4.70 12.21
N ALA A 83 -22.52 -4.50 10.96
CA ALA A 83 -23.44 -4.67 9.82
C ALA A 83 -22.74 -4.94 8.47
N PRO A 84 -21.69 -4.22 8.01
CA PRO A 84 -21.24 -4.40 6.62
C PRO A 84 -20.24 -5.56 6.44
N GLN A 85 -19.34 -5.80 7.39
CA GLN A 85 -18.26 -6.81 7.21
C GLN A 85 -18.72 -8.25 7.44
N ARG A 86 -19.71 -8.48 8.31
CA ARG A 86 -20.33 -9.81 8.48
C ARG A 86 -21.06 -10.25 7.22
N LEU A 87 -21.72 -9.33 6.49
CA LEU A 87 -22.36 -9.64 5.21
C LEU A 87 -21.34 -10.04 4.13
N VAL A 88 -20.19 -9.36 4.08
CA VAL A 88 -19.11 -9.70 3.14
C VAL A 88 -18.51 -11.06 3.50
N GLN A 89 -18.16 -11.30 4.77
CA GLN A 89 -17.61 -12.59 5.20
C GLN A 89 -18.59 -13.75 5.05
N ALA A 90 -19.89 -13.55 5.32
CA ALA A 90 -20.92 -14.56 5.09
C ALA A 90 -21.04 -14.91 3.59
N ARG A 91 -21.01 -13.90 2.70
CA ARG A 91 -21.01 -14.12 1.24
C ARG A 91 -19.81 -14.92 0.74
N TRP A 92 -18.64 -14.73 1.36
CA TRP A 92 -17.44 -15.49 1.00
C TRP A 92 -17.42 -16.89 1.62
N ALA A 93 -17.95 -17.05 2.83
CA ALA A 93 -18.10 -18.36 3.47
C ALA A 93 -19.02 -19.30 2.67
N ASP A 94 -20.14 -18.80 2.15
CA ASP A 94 -21.03 -19.58 1.28
C ASP A 94 -20.37 -19.96 -0.06
N ARG A 95 -19.52 -19.08 -0.61
CA ARG A 95 -18.76 -19.38 -1.84
C ARG A 95 -17.58 -20.32 -1.63
N LEU A 96 -16.98 -20.35 -0.44
CA LEU A 96 -15.83 -21.21 -0.16
C LEU A 96 -16.21 -22.70 -0.21
N ALA A 97 -17.41 -23.06 0.25
CA ALA A 97 -17.93 -24.43 0.11
C ALA A 97 -18.15 -24.84 -1.36
N ASP A 98 -18.44 -23.89 -2.25
CA ASP A 98 -18.57 -24.11 -3.70
C ASP A 98 -17.21 -24.17 -4.41
N VAL A 99 -16.22 -23.43 -3.91
CA VAL A 99 -14.83 -23.45 -4.43
C VAL A 99 -14.13 -24.75 -4.03
N ASP A 100 -14.31 -25.24 -2.80
CA ASP A 100 -13.75 -26.52 -2.35
C ASP A 100 -14.37 -27.74 -3.06
N ARG A 101 -15.59 -27.61 -3.60
CA ARG A 101 -16.25 -28.69 -4.36
C ARG A 101 -15.84 -28.77 -5.82
N ARG A 102 -15.12 -27.78 -6.36
CA ARG A 102 -14.60 -27.89 -7.73
C ARG A 102 -13.38 -28.80 -7.71
N PRO A 103 -13.41 -29.99 -8.34
CA PRO A 103 -12.18 -30.72 -8.58
C PRO A 103 -11.25 -29.81 -9.39
N LEU A 104 -10.02 -29.63 -8.90
CA LEU A 104 -8.94 -29.00 -9.64
C LEU A 104 -8.69 -29.89 -10.86
N ASN A 105 -9.44 -29.63 -11.94
CA ASN A 105 -9.37 -30.42 -13.16
C ASN A 105 -8.04 -30.10 -13.84
N THR A 106 -6.98 -30.80 -13.44
CA THR A 106 -5.70 -30.87 -14.13
C THR A 106 -5.84 -31.82 -15.31
N GLU A 107 -6.71 -31.49 -16.25
CA GLU A 107 -6.64 -32.04 -17.60
C GLU A 107 -6.15 -30.93 -18.52
N GLN A 108 -4.83 -30.93 -18.71
CA GLN A 108 -4.22 -30.29 -19.86
C GLN A 108 -4.95 -30.78 -21.12
N PRO A 109 -5.39 -29.90 -22.03
CA PRO A 109 -5.86 -30.37 -23.32
C PRO A 109 -4.67 -31.02 -24.03
N LYS A 110 -4.72 -32.34 -24.20
CA LYS A 110 -3.93 -33.00 -25.23
C LYS A 110 -4.50 -32.54 -26.56
N GLU A 111 -3.79 -31.63 -27.23
CA GLU A 111 -3.95 -31.41 -28.67
C GLU A 111 -3.80 -32.77 -29.36
N ASN A 112 -4.90 -33.28 -29.90
CA ASN A 112 -4.88 -34.44 -30.76
C ASN A 112 -4.62 -33.98 -32.20
N ALA A 113 -3.58 -34.58 -32.78
CA ALA A 113 -3.37 -34.89 -34.21
C ALA A 113 -3.42 -33.75 -35.23
#